data_AF-A0A357CB09-F1
#
_entry.id   AF-A0A357CB09-F1
#
_cell.length_a   1.000
_cell.length_b   1.000
_cell.length_c   1.000
_cell.angle_alpha   90.00
_cell.angle_beta   90.00
_cell.angle_gamma   90.00
#
_symmetry.space_group_name_H-M   'P 1'
#
loop_
_entity.id
_entity.type
_entity.pdbx_description
1 polymer ?
#
loop_
_entity_poly.entity_id
_entity_poly.type
_entity_poly.pdbx_seq_one_letter_code
_entity_poly.pdbx_strand_id
1 'polypeptide(L)'
;MKEIPAGSWVLVHSIILEPEQRAPQVPVDTKKVPLEMWVKGYLEKAALPGDSVTVKTCTGRMVTGKLVEANPTYNHSFGFVPELQRIGGELRAMLAESAGAGKGSKSDG
;
A
#
# COMPACT_ATOMS: atom_id res chain seq x y z
N MET A 1 0.94 24.94 2.47
CA MET A 1 0.18 23.77 2.96
C MET A 1 -1.13 24.28 3.53
N LYS A 2 -2.28 23.64 3.24
CA LYS A 2 -3.59 24.15 3.65
C LYS A 2 -3.99 23.57 5.00
N GLU A 3 -4.52 24.42 5.88
CA GLU A 3 -5.10 23.99 7.14
C GLU A 3 -6.33 23.10 6.89
N ILE A 4 -6.41 22.00 7.64
CA ILE A 4 -7.51 21.05 7.61
C ILE A 4 -8.45 21.41 8.77
N PRO A 5 -9.73 21.72 8.52
CA PRO A 5 -10.68 22.08 9.57
C PRO A 5 -10.95 20.94 10.56
N ALA A 6 -11.30 21.29 11.80
CA ALA A 6 -11.86 20.35 12.77
C ALA A 6 -13.11 19.65 12.21
N GLY A 7 -13.32 18.39 12.59
CA GLY A 7 -14.38 17.52 12.08
C GLY A 7 -14.07 16.89 10.72
N SER A 8 -12.95 17.22 10.07
CA SER A 8 -12.56 16.56 8.82
C SER A 8 -12.18 15.10 9.05
N TRP A 9 -12.52 14.24 8.10
CA TRP A 9 -12.03 12.86 8.07
C TRP A 9 -10.58 12.85 7.58
N VAL A 10 -9.66 12.38 8.42
CA VAL A 10 -8.21 12.48 8.17
C VAL A 10 -7.52 11.15 8.40
N LEU A 11 -6.32 11.02 7.86
CA LEU A 11 -5.37 9.95 8.17
C LEU A 11 -4.31 10.48 9.13
N VAL A 12 -4.09 9.79 10.25
CA VAL A 12 -2.96 10.04 11.15
C VAL A 12 -1.99 8.87 11.15
N HIS A 13 -0.72 9.19 11.31
CA HIS A 13 0.38 8.23 11.40
C HIS A 13 1.10 8.36 12.75
N SER A 14 1.46 7.24 13.36
CA SER A 14 2.33 7.23 14.53
C SER A 14 3.24 6.01 14.56
N ILE A 15 4.37 6.16 15.22
CA ILE A 15 5.23 5.04 15.61
C ILE A 15 4.74 4.55 16.96
N ILE A 16 4.35 3.27 17.03
CA ILE A 16 3.85 2.62 18.25
C ILE A 16 4.99 2.01 19.04
N LEU A 17 5.94 1.39 18.36
CA LEU A 17 7.16 0.82 18.96
C LEU A 17 8.34 1.13 18.05
N GLU A 18 9.37 1.73 18.61
CA GLU A 18 10.67 1.83 17.95
C GLU A 18 11.33 0.44 17.81
N PRO A 19 12.31 0.26 16.91
CA PRO A 19 13.04 -1.00 16.74
C PRO A 19 13.50 -1.65 18.06
N GLU A 20 13.98 -0.85 19.00
CA GLU A 20 14.49 -1.28 20.32
C GLU A 20 13.38 -1.79 21.24
N GLN A 21 12.14 -1.39 20.98
CA GLN A 21 10.95 -1.75 21.76
C GLN A 21 10.21 -2.96 21.16
N ARG A 22 10.68 -3.50 20.03
CA ARG A 22 10.10 -4.69 19.39
C ARG A 22 10.32 -5.94 20.24
N ALA A 23 9.35 -6.83 20.21
CA ALA A 23 9.42 -8.07 20.98
C ALA A 23 10.63 -8.94 20.55
N PRO A 24 11.37 -9.56 21.48
CA PRO A 24 12.61 -10.27 21.19
C PRO A 24 12.43 -11.53 20.32
N GLN A 25 11.21 -12.04 20.18
CA GLN A 25 10.91 -13.24 19.40
C GLN A 25 10.55 -12.97 17.93
N VAL A 26 10.40 -11.71 17.49
CA VAL A 26 10.12 -11.43 16.07
C VAL A 26 11.37 -11.69 15.21
N PRO A 27 11.23 -12.05 13.92
CA PRO A 27 12.36 -12.24 13.02
C PRO A 27 13.31 -11.04 13.00
N VAL A 28 14.60 -11.31 12.74
CA VAL A 28 15.66 -10.28 12.76
C VAL A 28 15.32 -9.09 11.88
N ASP A 29 14.77 -9.31 10.69
CA ASP A 29 14.44 -8.21 9.78
C ASP A 29 13.25 -7.39 10.27
N THR A 30 12.28 -8.02 10.93
CA THR A 30 11.17 -7.33 11.57
C THR A 30 11.61 -6.49 12.78
N LYS A 31 12.67 -6.88 13.49
CA LYS A 31 13.22 -6.08 14.60
C LYS A 31 13.89 -4.78 14.16
N LYS A 32 14.40 -4.74 12.93
CA LYS A 32 15.16 -3.58 12.41
C LYS A 32 14.28 -2.38 12.05
N VAL A 33 12.96 -2.53 12.07
CA VAL A 33 12.02 -1.50 11.63
C VAL A 33 10.97 -1.21 12.71
N PRO A 34 10.50 0.05 12.81
CA PRO A 34 9.47 0.41 13.78
C PRO A 34 8.15 -0.33 13.51
N LEU A 35 7.31 -0.42 14.55
CA LEU A 35 5.90 -0.73 14.40
C LEU A 35 5.14 0.57 14.17
N GLU A 36 4.68 0.79 12.96
CA GLU A 36 3.95 1.98 12.56
C GLU A 36 2.44 1.73 12.48
N MET A 37 1.66 2.76 12.77
CA MET A 37 0.20 2.71 12.76
C MET A 37 -0.36 3.87 11.94
N TRP A 38 -1.28 3.53 11.04
CA TRP A 38 -2.11 4.51 10.33
C TRP A 38 -3.55 4.32 10.74
N VAL A 39 -4.19 5.39 11.20
CA VAL A 39 -5.60 5.38 11.63
C VAL A 39 -6.35 6.51 10.96
N LYS A 40 -7.58 6.21 10.54
CA LYS A 40 -8.52 7.22 10.06
C LYS A 40 -9.45 7.66 11.19
N GLY A 41 -9.73 8.94 11.27
CA GLY A 41 -10.61 9.51 12.28
C GLY A 41 -11.03 10.93 11.97
N TYR A 42 -11.94 11.46 12.78
CA TYR A 42 -12.37 12.85 12.72
C TYR A 42 -11.42 13.73 13.53
N LEU A 43 -10.91 14.77 12.91
CA LEU A 43 -9.94 15.69 13.50
C LEU A 43 -10.58 16.54 14.61
N GLU A 44 -9.98 16.59 15.81
CA GLU A 44 -10.57 17.34 16.94
C GLU A 44 -10.38 18.86 16.84
N LYS A 45 -9.27 19.31 16.24
CA LYS A 45 -8.92 20.74 16.08
C LYS A 45 -8.28 20.98 14.72
N ALA A 46 -8.50 22.15 14.15
CA ALA A 46 -7.88 22.50 12.88
C ALA A 46 -6.34 22.45 13.00
N ALA A 47 -5.68 21.95 11.96
CA ALA A 47 -4.24 21.71 11.97
C ALA A 47 -3.68 21.64 10.53
N LEU A 48 -2.36 21.75 10.42
CA LEU A 48 -1.63 21.55 9.17
C LEU A 48 -1.13 20.09 9.07
N PRO A 49 -1.07 19.49 7.87
CA PRO A 49 -0.35 18.24 7.69
C PRO A 49 1.07 18.29 8.27
N GLY A 50 1.48 17.23 8.95
CA GLY A 50 2.73 17.14 9.72
C GLY A 50 2.57 17.45 11.22
N ASP A 51 1.52 18.17 11.61
CA ASP A 51 1.27 18.50 13.03
C ASP A 51 0.88 17.26 13.83
N SER A 52 1.22 17.26 15.12
CA SER A 52 0.70 16.28 16.08
C SER A 52 -0.73 16.63 16.46
N VAL A 53 -1.68 15.75 16.13
CA VAL A 53 -3.11 15.97 16.30
C VAL A 53 -3.78 14.81 17.02
N THR A 54 -4.95 15.06 17.59
CA THR A 54 -5.85 14.02 18.11
C THR A 54 -7.03 13.84 17.16
N VAL A 55 -7.39 12.59 16.90
CA VAL A 55 -8.57 12.21 16.11
C VAL A 55 -9.48 11.30 16.91
N LYS A 56 -10.78 11.38 16.63
CA LYS A 56 -11.80 10.44 17.09
C LYS A 56 -12.11 9.41 16.00
N THR A 57 -11.85 8.14 16.25
CA THR A 57 -12.16 7.07 15.28
C THR A 57 -13.68 6.84 15.17
N CYS A 58 -14.11 6.12 14.12
CA CYS A 58 -15.52 5.73 13.96
C CYS A 58 -16.06 4.89 15.13
N THR A 59 -15.19 4.17 15.84
CA THR A 59 -15.54 3.40 17.06
C THR A 59 -15.45 4.24 18.34
N GLY A 60 -15.20 5.55 18.25
CA GLY A 60 -15.14 6.47 19.38
C GLY A 60 -13.82 6.51 20.16
N ARG A 61 -12.74 5.90 19.65
CA ARG A 61 -11.42 5.97 20.32
C ARG A 61 -10.74 7.30 20.02
N MET A 62 -10.03 7.86 21.00
CA MET A 62 -9.17 9.02 20.81
C MET A 62 -7.75 8.55 20.49
N VAL A 63 -7.21 8.95 19.35
CA VAL A 63 -5.88 8.54 18.89
C VAL A 63 -5.06 9.77 18.55
N THR A 64 -3.80 9.79 18.99
CA THR A 64 -2.86 10.88 18.68
C THR A 64 -1.82 10.40 17.67
N GLY A 65 -1.50 11.25 16.70
CA GLY A 65 -0.50 10.98 15.68
C GLY A 65 -0.22 12.21 14.82
N LYS A 66 0.71 12.08 13.88
CA LYS A 66 0.98 13.10 12.88
C LYS A 66 -0.12 13.12 11.82
N LEU A 67 -0.66 14.29 11.52
CA LEU A 67 -1.64 14.49 10.47
C LEU A 67 -1.00 14.24 9.10
N VAL A 68 -1.50 13.27 8.34
CA VAL A 68 -0.95 12.94 7.01
C VAL A 68 -1.71 13.70 5.93
N GLU A 69 -3.03 13.49 5.85
CA GLU A 69 -3.88 14.09 4.82
C GLU A 69 -5.35 14.10 5.24
N ALA A 70 -6.13 14.97 4.61
CA ALA A 70 -7.59 14.97 4.69
C ALA A 70 -8.20 14.16 3.55
N ASN A 71 -9.34 13.52 3.83
CA ASN A 71 -10.09 12.69 2.89
C ASN A 71 -9.19 11.67 2.15
N PRO A 72 -8.44 10.83 2.90
CA PRO A 72 -7.48 9.91 2.32
C PRO A 72 -8.16 8.97 1.31
N THR A 73 -7.65 8.98 0.08
CA THR A 73 -8.14 8.10 -0.99
C THR A 73 -7.52 6.71 -0.86
N TYR A 74 -8.22 5.67 -1.32
CA TYR A 74 -7.63 4.34 -1.43
C TYR A 74 -6.83 4.27 -2.72
N ASN A 75 -5.51 4.39 -2.62
CA ASN A 75 -4.60 4.16 -3.72
C ASN A 75 -3.88 2.82 -3.50
N HIS A 76 -4.36 1.75 -4.12
CA HIS A 76 -3.66 0.46 -4.17
C HIS A 76 -3.21 0.19 -5.60
N SER A 77 -1.91 0.01 -5.76
CA SER A 77 -1.28 -0.42 -7.01
C SER A 77 -0.05 -1.24 -6.66
N PHE A 78 0.31 -2.20 -7.51
CA PHE A 78 1.61 -2.88 -7.45
C PHE A 78 2.75 -2.00 -8.01
N GLY A 79 2.43 -0.74 -8.34
CA GLY A 79 3.33 0.15 -9.05
C GLY A 79 3.49 -0.28 -10.51
N PHE A 80 4.55 0.21 -11.13
CA PHE A 80 4.94 -0.23 -12.46
C PHE A 80 5.70 -1.56 -12.37
N VAL A 81 5.21 -2.58 -13.07
CA VAL A 81 5.83 -3.92 -13.15
C VAL A 81 6.34 -4.13 -14.58
N PRO A 82 7.65 -3.96 -14.85
CA PRO A 82 8.22 -4.05 -16.19
C PRO A 82 7.93 -5.37 -16.92
N GLU A 83 7.87 -6.48 -16.19
CA GLU A 83 7.67 -7.83 -16.72
C GLU A 83 6.33 -7.97 -17.46
N LEU A 84 5.30 -7.24 -17.01
CA LEU A 84 3.98 -7.25 -17.64
C LEU A 84 3.99 -6.65 -19.06
N GLN A 85 5.01 -5.85 -19.42
CA GLN A 85 5.14 -5.29 -20.77
C GLN A 85 5.46 -6.36 -21.82
N ARG A 86 6.25 -7.37 -21.45
CA ARG A 86 6.75 -8.38 -22.39
C ARG A 86 5.90 -9.63 -22.44
N ILE A 87 5.32 -10.03 -21.31
CA ILE A 87 4.70 -11.36 -21.14
C ILE A 87 3.58 -11.63 -22.15
N GLY A 88 2.80 -10.61 -22.55
CA GLY A 88 1.75 -10.79 -23.54
C GLY A 88 2.27 -11.13 -24.95
N GLY A 89 3.42 -10.57 -25.33
CA GLY A 89 4.07 -10.89 -26.60
C GLY A 89 4.71 -12.27 -26.57
N GLU A 90 5.42 -12.58 -25.49
CA GLU A 90 6.07 -13.88 -25.28
C GLU A 90 5.05 -15.02 -25.26
N LEU A 91 3.92 -14.87 -24.55
CA LEU A 91 2.86 -15.87 -24.51
C LEU A 91 2.24 -16.14 -25.89
N ARG A 92 2.00 -15.08 -26.68
CA ARG A 92 1.45 -15.24 -28.04
C ARG A 92 2.42 -15.97 -28.96
N ALA A 93 3.73 -15.72 -28.84
CA ALA A 93 4.74 -16.46 -29.60
C ALA A 93 4.72 -17.95 -29.26
N MET A 94 4.70 -18.30 -27.97
CA MET A 94 4.62 -19.70 -27.51
C MET A 94 3.34 -20.41 -28.00
N LEU A 95 2.20 -19.71 -27.99
CA LEU A 95 0.93 -20.25 -28.51
C LEU A 95 0.94 -20.42 -30.04
N ALA A 96 1.60 -19.52 -30.78
CA ALA A 96 1.70 -19.64 -32.24
C ALA A 96 2.63 -20.80 -32.65
N GLU A 97 3.75 -20.98 -31.96
CA GLU A 97 4.66 -22.11 -32.18
C GLU A 97 3.97 -23.46 -31.93
N SER A 98 3.21 -23.57 -30.84
CA SER A 98 2.45 -24.79 -30.53
C SER A 98 1.30 -25.06 -31.51
N ALA A 99 0.69 -24.02 -32.10
CA ALA A 99 -0.33 -24.18 -33.14
C ALA A 99 0.22 -24.54 -34.54
N GLY A 100 1.49 -24.21 -34.82
CA GLY A 100 2.17 -24.50 -36.09
C GLY A 100 2.66 -25.94 -36.26
N ALA A 101 2.76 -26.71 -35.16
CA ALA A 101 3.32 -28.07 -35.15
C ALA A 101 2.41 -29.16 -35.76
N GLY A 102 1.27 -28.80 -36.38
CA GLY A 102 0.27 -29.75 -36.91
C GLY A 102 0.24 -29.97 -38.42
N LYS A 103 1.15 -29.38 -39.22
CA LYS A 103 1.15 -29.56 -40.69
C LYS A 103 2.45 -30.19 -41.19
N GLY A 104 2.47 -31.52 -41.31
CA GLY A 104 3.56 -32.22 -41.98
C GLY A 104 3.48 -33.75 -41.90
N SER A 105 2.59 -34.37 -42.68
CA SER A 105 2.89 -35.63 -43.39
C SER A 105 1.82 -35.89 -44.46
N LYS A 106 2.05 -35.40 -45.67
CA LYS A 106 1.52 -36.08 -46.85
C LYS A 106 2.53 -37.16 -47.21
N SER A 107 2.13 -38.41 -47.09
CA SER A 107 2.82 -39.55 -47.69
C SER A 107 2.47 -39.57 -49.17
N ASP A 108 3.43 -39.21 -50.03
CA ASP A 108 3.34 -39.48 -51.46
C ASP A 108 3.60 -40.97 -51.66
N GLY A 109 2.57 -41.68 -52.14
CA GLY A 109 2.63 -43.05 -52.62
C GLY A 109 2.29 -43.10 -54.10
#